data_AF-A0A1Z7ZRU6-F1
#
_entry.id   AF-A0A1Z7ZRU6-F1
#
_cell.length_a   1.000
_cell.length_b   1.000
_cell.length_c   1.000
_cell.angle_alpha   90.00
_cell.angle_beta   90.00
_cell.angle_gamma   90.00
#
_symmetry.space_group_name_H-M   'P 1'
#
loop_
_entity.id
_entity.type
_entity.pdbx_description
1 polymer ?
#
loop_
_entity_poly.entity_id
_entity_poly.type
_entity_poly.pdbx_seq_one_letter_code
_entity_poly.pdbx_strand_id
1 'polypeptide(L)'
;MDKRLSRIVLILTVIVITKFWIGVYEDDEFYEEHVFFKHRAIWKTYFYSPRGMSDLNISEMSSEQQKEQKLFDEFIIENHYSN
;
A
#
# COMPACT_ATOMS: atom_id res chain seq x y z
N MET A 1 -20.23 12.32 28.14
CA MET A 1 -19.72 11.10 27.47
C MET A 1 -18.98 10.27 28.50
N ASP A 2 -19.24 8.97 28.61
CA ASP A 2 -18.51 8.09 29.54
C ASP A 2 -17.01 8.12 29.20
N LYS A 3 -16.14 8.32 30.21
CA LYS A 3 -14.67 8.34 30.05
C LYS A 3 -14.14 7.03 29.47
N ARG A 4 -14.86 5.91 29.62
CA ARG A 4 -14.54 4.63 28.97
C ARG A 4 -14.84 4.69 27.49
N LEU A 5 -16.04 5.14 27.11
CA LEU A 5 -16.45 5.31 25.72
C LEU A 5 -15.52 6.27 24.98
N SER A 6 -15.15 7.39 25.62
CA SER A 6 -14.22 8.36 25.04
C SER A 6 -12.83 7.77 24.74
N ARG A 7 -12.32 6.87 25.59
CA ARG A 7 -11.02 6.21 25.36
C ARG A 7 -11.10 5.20 24.22
N ILE A 8 -12.20 4.45 24.11
CA ILE A 8 -12.41 3.50 23.01
C ILE A 8 -12.48 4.24 21.67
N VAL A 9 -13.26 5.32 21.61
CA VAL A 9 -13.35 6.15 20.39
C VAL A 9 -11.97 6.69 20.01
N LEU A 10 -11.20 7.22 20.97
CA LEU A 10 -9.86 7.72 20.70
C LEU A 10 -8.94 6.63 20.12
N ILE A 11 -8.93 5.43 20.70
CA ILE A 11 -8.11 4.31 20.22
C ILE A 11 -8.52 3.91 18.80
N LEU A 12 -9.83 3.79 18.54
CA LEU A 12 -10.33 3.46 17.21
C LEU A 12 -9.96 4.52 16.17
N THR A 13 -10.06 5.81 16.53
CA THR A 13 -9.63 6.91 15.67
C THR A 13 -8.15 6.81 15.33
N VAL A 14 -7.28 6.53 16.32
CA VAL A 14 -5.84 6.36 16.07
C VAL A 14 -5.58 5.18 15.14
N ILE A 15 -6.23 4.03 15.35
CA ILE A 15 -6.07 2.85 14.48
C ILE A 15 -6.52 3.14 13.04
N VAL A 16 -7.66 3.81 12.88
CA VAL A 16 -8.17 4.16 11.54
C VAL A 16 -7.22 5.12 10.85
N ILE A 17 -6.65 6.10 11.57
CA ILE A 17 -5.66 7.02 11.02
C ILE A 17 -4.40 6.24 10.63
N THR A 18 -3.80 5.46 11.52
CA THR A 18 -2.54 4.75 11.21
C THR A 18 -2.66 3.78 10.04
N LYS A 19 -3.84 3.19 9.80
CA LYS A 19 -4.12 2.35 8.62
C LYS A 19 -3.76 3.04 7.30
N PHE A 20 -3.92 4.37 7.19
CA PHE A 20 -3.61 5.08 5.94
C PHE A 20 -2.12 5.09 5.60
N TRP A 21 -1.24 4.89 6.59
CA TRP A 21 0.22 4.92 6.43
C TRP A 21 0.87 3.53 6.46
N ILE A 22 0.13 2.46 6.73
CA ILE A 22 0.66 1.09 6.74
C ILE A 22 0.15 0.35 5.50
N GLY A 23 1.06 -0.30 4.79
CA GLY A 23 0.76 -1.12 3.62
C GLY A 23 1.41 -2.51 3.71
N VAL A 24 0.91 -3.41 2.89
CA VAL A 24 1.48 -4.73 2.63
C VAL A 24 1.67 -4.85 1.13
N TYR A 25 2.81 -5.37 0.68
CA TYR A 25 3.02 -5.70 -0.71
C TYR A 25 3.44 -7.15 -0.88
N GLU A 26 3.11 -7.72 -2.04
CA GLU A 26 3.58 -9.04 -2.46
C GLU A 26 4.78 -8.88 -3.38
N ASP A 27 5.88 -9.54 -3.02
CA ASP A 27 7.09 -9.62 -3.84
C ASP A 27 6.84 -10.51 -5.07
N ASP A 28 7.20 -10.02 -6.26
CA ASP A 28 6.93 -10.69 -7.53
C ASP A 28 7.90 -11.83 -7.84
N GLU A 29 8.99 -11.98 -7.09
CA GLU A 29 9.96 -13.07 -7.21
C GLU A 29 9.65 -14.23 -6.28
N PHE A 30 9.26 -13.95 -5.04
CA PHE A 30 9.09 -14.97 -4.01
C PHE A 30 7.65 -15.16 -3.52
N TYR A 31 6.69 -14.36 -4.00
CA TYR A 31 5.29 -14.35 -3.52
C TYR A 31 5.21 -14.14 -1.99
N GLU A 32 6.20 -13.44 -1.42
CA GLU A 32 6.27 -13.14 0.00
C GLU A 32 5.57 -11.82 0.31
N GLU A 33 4.84 -11.77 1.42
CA GLU A 33 4.18 -10.55 1.87
C GLU A 33 5.09 -9.73 2.79
N HIS A 34 5.31 -8.46 2.45
CA HIS A 34 6.13 -7.54 3.22
C HIS A 34 5.33 -6.34 3.71
N VAL A 35 5.48 -6.00 4.99
CA VAL A 35 4.87 -4.81 5.59
C VAL A 35 5.78 -3.61 5.37
N PHE A 36 5.21 -2.48 4.96
CA PHE A 36 5.96 -1.24 4.76
C PHE A 36 5.18 0.00 5.22
N PHE A 37 5.93 1.09 5.44
CA PHE A 37 5.35 2.41 5.72
C PHE A 37 5.21 3.20 4.42
N LYS A 38 3.99 3.67 4.18
CA LYS A 38 3.65 4.51 3.03
C LYS A 38 4.14 5.94 3.25
N HIS A 39 4.77 6.51 2.23
CA HIS A 39 5.22 7.91 2.26
C HIS A 39 4.05 8.93 2.22
N ARG A 40 2.85 8.51 1.78
CA ARG A 40 1.62 9.33 1.82
C ARG A 40 0.39 8.53 2.26
N ALA A 41 -0.60 9.24 2.80
CA ALA A 41 -1.83 8.64 3.31
C ALA A 41 -2.75 8.18 2.17
N ILE A 42 -3.01 6.86 2.08
CA ILE A 42 -4.03 6.31 1.18
C ILE A 42 -4.79 5.14 1.81
N TRP A 43 -6.04 4.94 1.35
CA TRP A 43 -6.90 3.87 1.88
C TRP A 43 -6.43 2.46 1.51
N LYS A 44 -5.77 2.30 0.35
CA LYS A 44 -5.29 1.00 -0.16
C LYS A 44 -4.30 0.39 0.83
N THR A 45 -4.52 -0.87 1.19
CA THR A 45 -3.65 -1.60 2.12
C THR A 45 -2.70 -2.53 1.40
N TYR A 46 -3.19 -3.21 0.36
CA TYR A 46 -2.44 -4.24 -0.37
C TYR A 46 -1.98 -3.71 -1.73
N PHE A 47 -0.72 -3.94 -2.05
CA PHE A 47 -0.05 -3.54 -3.29
C PHE A 47 0.56 -4.79 -3.95
N TYR A 48 0.41 -4.89 -5.26
CA TYR A 48 1.01 -5.94 -6.06
C TYR A 48 1.43 -5.34 -7.39
N SER A 49 2.33 -6.03 -8.10
CA SER A 49 2.79 -5.65 -9.44
C SER A 49 1.96 -6.42 -10.48
N PRO A 50 0.96 -5.83 -11.18
CA PRO A 50 0.24 -6.54 -12.22
C PRO A 50 1.11 -7.07 -13.35
N ARG A 51 2.25 -6.42 -13.63
CA ARG A 51 3.21 -6.92 -14.62
C ARG A 51 4.09 -8.05 -14.08
N GLY A 52 4.27 -8.13 -12.75
CA GLY A 52 5.24 -9.02 -12.12
C GLY A 52 6.62 -8.89 -12.77
N MET A 53 7.23 -10.03 -13.11
CA MET A 53 8.50 -10.08 -13.86
C MET A 53 8.37 -9.91 -15.38
N SER A 54 7.20 -9.55 -15.90
CA SER A 54 7.00 -9.38 -17.35
C SER A 54 7.64 -8.10 -17.88
N ASP A 55 8.25 -8.17 -19.06
CA ASP A 55 8.76 -7.02 -19.82
C ASP A 55 7.65 -6.12 -20.44
N LEU A 56 6.38 -6.32 -20.05
CA LEU A 56 5.25 -5.52 -20.54
C LEU A 56 5.43 -4.04 -20.19
N ASN A 57 5.29 -3.16 -21.18
CA ASN A 57 5.22 -1.73 -20.92
C ASN A 57 3.88 -1.37 -20.28
N ILE A 58 3.88 -0.30 -19.48
CA ILE A 58 2.66 0.19 -18.82
C ILE A 58 1.56 0.49 -19.85
N SER A 59 1.91 1.02 -21.02
CA SER A 59 0.96 1.33 -22.09
C SER A 59 0.23 0.10 -22.67
N GLU A 60 0.79 -1.09 -22.49
CA GLU A 60 0.25 -2.35 -23.03
C GLU A 60 -0.73 -3.03 -22.05
N MET A 61 -0.79 -2.55 -20.81
CA MET A 61 -1.69 -3.06 -19.78
C MET A 61 -3.09 -2.43 -19.86
N SER A 62 -4.09 -3.11 -19.29
CA SER A 62 -5.42 -2.52 -19.12
C SER A 62 -5.37 -1.27 -18.22
N SER A 63 -6.35 -0.37 -18.35
CA SER A 63 -6.39 0.86 -17.56
C SER A 63 -6.39 0.63 -16.04
N GLU A 64 -6.91 -0.51 -15.58
CA GLU A 64 -6.91 -0.90 -14.16
C GLU A 64 -5.51 -1.35 -13.72
N GLN A 65 -4.90 -2.26 -14.47
CA GLN A 65 -3.53 -2.71 -14.24
C GLN A 65 -2.52 -1.56 -14.30
N GLN A 66 -2.72 -0.58 -15.21
CA GLN A 66 -1.88 0.61 -15.26
C GLN A 66 -1.94 1.43 -13.97
N LYS A 67 -3.12 1.56 -13.35
CA LYS A 67 -3.26 2.28 -12.08
C LYS A 67 -2.60 1.52 -10.94
N GLU A 68 -2.81 0.21 -10.90
CA GLU A 68 -2.21 -0.67 -9.89
C GLU A 68 -0.68 -0.68 -9.98
N GLN A 69 -0.13 -0.82 -11.19
CA GLN A 69 1.31 -0.76 -11.40
C GLN A 69 1.90 0.60 -11.01
N LYS A 70 1.25 1.71 -11.36
CA LYS A 70 1.71 3.04 -10.95
C LYS A 70 1.74 3.20 -9.43
N LEU A 71 0.74 2.67 -8.73
CA LEU A 71 0.73 2.67 -7.26
C LEU A 71 1.83 1.76 -6.70
N PHE A 72 2.08 0.61 -7.31
CA PHE A 72 3.17 -0.28 -6.89
C PHE A 72 4.54 0.38 -7.10
N ASP A 73 4.77 0.96 -8.28
CA ASP A 73 6.02 1.65 -8.61
C ASP A 73 6.26 2.82 -7.63
N GLU A 74 5.23 3.62 -7.35
CA GLU A 74 5.34 4.78 -6.44
C GLU A 74 5.55 4.40 -4.97
N PHE A 75 4.80 3.41 -4.46
CA PHE A 75 4.82 3.09 -3.02
C PHE A 75 5.89 2.06 -2.64
N ILE A 76 6.27 1.18 -3.57
CA ILE A 76 7.19 0.06 -3.32
C ILE A 76 8.53 0.35 -3.98
N ILE A 77 8.57 0.49 -5.30
CA ILE A 77 9.84 0.60 -6.05
C ILE A 77 10.57 1.91 -5.70
N GLU A 78 9.95 3.06 -5.95
CA GLU A 78 10.59 4.37 -5.72
C GLU A 78 10.98 4.58 -4.24
N ASN A 79 10.17 4.04 -3.32
CA ASN A 79 10.41 4.15 -1.89
C ASN A 79 11.52 3.20 -1.39
N HIS A 80 11.70 2.03 -2.00
CA HIS A 80 12.79 1.11 -1.68
C HIS A 80 14.15 1.59 -2.20
N TYR A 81 14.20 2.21 -3.38
CA TYR A 81 15.45 2.69 -3.99
C TYR A 81 15.89 4.09 -3.54
N SER A 82 15.09 4.78 -2.71
CA SER A 82 15.40 6.11 -2.17
C SER A 82 16.08 6.10 -0.79
N ASN A 83 16.32 4.94 -0.18
CA ASN A 83 17.13 4.76 1.05
C ASN A 83 18.48 4.12 0.72
#